data_AF-A0A8S3KGH0-F1
#
_entry.id   AF-A0A8S3KGH0-F1
#
_cell.length_a   1.000
_cell.length_b   1.000
_cell.length_c   1.000
_cell.angle_alpha   90.00
_cell.angle_beta   90.00
_cell.angle_gamma   90.00
#
_symmetry.space_group_name_H-M   'P 1'
#
loop_
_entity.id
_entity.type
_entity.pdbx_description
1 polymer ?
#
loop_
_entity_poly.entity_id
_entity_poly.type
_entity_poly.pdbx_seq_one_letter_code
_entity_poly.pdbx_strand_id
1 'polypeptide(L)'
;GKLIEAEDNMNCQLSNVTVTYRDGRQAQLEYIYVRGSKIRFMIFPDMLKNAPMFKNMRGVKGGAGRGKSAILRAQIARGRGARGRPPMNSFVGQPGGRGGGPPGSDRGGMGGGRGRGDR
;
A
#
# COMPACT_ATOMS: atom_id res chain seq x y z
N GLY A 1 36.69 14.98 -9.34
CA GLY A 1 36.77 16.14 -8.44
C GLY A 1 35.75 16.01 -7.34
N LYS A 2 35.78 16.94 -6.37
CA LYS A 2 34.88 16.98 -5.22
C LYS A 2 33.71 17.91 -5.51
N LEU A 3 32.48 17.43 -5.35
CA LEU A 3 31.29 18.28 -5.39
C LEU A 3 31.23 19.08 -4.08
N ILE A 4 31.19 20.42 -4.19
CA ILE A 4 31.15 21.34 -3.06
C ILE A 4 29.71 21.76 -2.78
N GLU A 5 29.01 22.16 -3.84
CA GLU A 5 27.62 22.61 -3.77
C GLU A 5 26.87 22.17 -5.02
N ALA A 6 25.59 21.84 -4.83
CA ALA A 6 24.67 21.53 -5.92
C ALA A 6 23.32 22.19 -5.62
N GLU A 7 22.84 22.99 -6.57
CA GLU A 7 21.52 23.64 -6.54
C GLU A 7 20.42 22.72 -7.11
N ASP A 8 19.15 23.04 -6.84
CA ASP A 8 17.98 22.30 -7.36
C ASP A 8 17.90 22.30 -8.89
N ASN A 9 18.42 23.34 -9.54
CA ASN A 9 18.51 23.46 -10.99
C ASN A 9 19.69 22.69 -11.60
N MET A 10 20.40 21.90 -10.77
CA MET A 10 21.59 21.12 -11.08
C MET A 10 22.85 21.95 -11.38
N ASN A 11 22.85 23.27 -11.15
CA ASN A 11 24.11 24.01 -11.12
C ASN A 11 25.01 23.42 -10.04
N CYS A 12 26.28 23.22 -10.36
CA CYS A 12 27.21 22.52 -9.48
C CYS A 12 28.53 23.26 -9.38
N GLN A 13 29.02 23.42 -8.16
CA GLN A 13 30.38 23.86 -7.88
C GLN A 13 31.23 22.66 -7.52
N LEU A 14 32.38 22.52 -8.18
CA LEU A 14 33.33 21.45 -7.91
C LEU A 14 34.72 22.02 -7.65
N SER A 15 35.50 21.30 -6.86
CA SER A 15 36.92 21.57 -6.68
C SER A 15 37.80 20.37 -7.05
N ASN A 16 39.07 20.64 -7.33
CA ASN A 16 40.10 19.65 -7.69
C ASN A 16 39.60 18.69 -8.79
N VAL A 17 39.24 19.26 -9.94
CA VAL A 17 38.61 18.54 -11.06
C VAL A 17 39.62 18.22 -12.14
N THR A 18 39.68 16.94 -12.48
CA THR A 18 40.32 16.47 -13.72
C THR A 18 39.25 16.43 -14.83
N VAL A 19 39.39 17.27 -15.83
CA VAL A 19 38.53 17.29 -17.01
C VAL A 19 39.16 16.43 -18.10
N THR A 20 38.38 15.53 -18.69
CA THR A 20 38.77 14.81 -19.90
C THR A 20 37.95 15.33 -21.08
N TYR A 21 38.63 15.90 -22.07
CA TYR A 21 38.00 16.41 -23.28
C TYR A 21 37.68 15.27 -24.26
N ARG A 22 36.92 15.57 -25.31
CA ARG A 22 36.49 14.57 -26.31
C ARG A 22 37.66 13.95 -27.08
N ASP A 23 38.75 14.68 -27.20
CA ASP A 23 40.01 14.25 -27.83
C ASP A 23 40.89 13.41 -26.87
N GLY A 24 40.42 13.14 -25.65
CA GLY A 24 41.13 12.36 -24.64
C GLY A 24 42.16 13.14 -23.82
N ARG A 25 42.38 14.43 -24.13
CA ARG A 25 43.29 15.27 -23.33
C ARG A 25 42.73 15.52 -21.94
N GLN A 26 43.62 15.62 -20.97
CA GLN A 26 43.25 15.91 -19.59
C GLN A 26 43.77 17.29 -19.15
N ALA A 27 42.96 17.99 -18.37
CA ALA A 27 43.35 19.22 -17.71
C ALA A 27 42.94 19.16 -16.22
N GLN A 28 43.74 19.77 -15.36
CA GLN A 28 43.42 19.94 -13.94
C GLN A 28 42.91 21.35 -13.71
N LEU A 29 41.77 21.46 -13.02
CA LEU A 29 41.14 22.72 -12.66
C LEU A 29 40.87 22.73 -11.16
N GLU A 30 41.25 23.82 -10.48
CA GLU A 30 41.14 23.91 -9.03
C GLU A 30 39.69 24.17 -8.58
N TYR A 31 39.01 25.12 -9.21
CA TYR A 31 37.60 25.46 -8.94
C TYR A 31 36.84 25.64 -10.24
N ILE A 32 35.68 24.98 -10.36
CA ILE A 32 34.81 25.12 -11.53
C ILE A 32 33.34 25.26 -11.11
N TYR A 33 32.59 25.96 -11.97
CA TYR A 33 31.14 26.04 -11.90
C TYR A 33 30.53 25.49 -13.19
N VAL A 34 29.62 24.54 -13.06
CA VAL A 34 28.92 23.92 -14.19
C VAL A 34 27.45 24.27 -14.12
N ARG A 35 26.91 24.85 -15.19
CA ARG A 35 25.48 25.12 -15.29
C ARG A 35 24.71 23.81 -15.46
N GLY A 36 23.68 23.60 -14.64
CA GLY A 36 22.90 22.36 -14.60
C GLY A 36 22.26 21.99 -15.92
N SER A 37 21.80 22.97 -16.70
CA SER A 37 21.22 22.74 -18.03
C SER A 37 22.21 22.15 -19.07
N LYS A 38 23.50 22.04 -18.75
CA LYS A 38 24.53 21.41 -19.60
C LYS A 38 24.93 20.01 -19.11
N ILE A 39 24.39 19.54 -17.98
CA ILE A 39 24.70 18.23 -17.41
C ILE A 39 23.79 17.18 -18.03
N ARG A 40 24.39 16.07 -18.49
CA ARG A 40 23.65 14.93 -19.08
C ARG A 40 23.35 13.85 -18.05
N PHE A 41 24.33 13.50 -17.24
CA PHE A 41 24.20 12.53 -16.16
C PHE A 41 25.29 12.80 -15.12
N MET A 42 25.10 12.25 -13.92
CA MET A 42 26.09 12.22 -12.85
C MET A 42 26.31 10.77 -12.44
N ILE A 43 27.54 10.45 -12.06
CA ILE A 43 27.89 9.17 -11.47
C ILE A 43 28.25 9.45 -10.02
N PHE A 44 27.54 8.81 -9.10
CA PHE A 44 27.77 8.94 -7.67
C PHE A 44 28.54 7.74 -7.12
N PRO A 45 29.21 7.89 -5.96
CA PRO A 45 29.78 6.76 -5.23
C PRO A 45 28.73 5.69 -4.94
N ASP A 46 29.13 4.43 -4.99
CA ASP A 46 28.24 3.30 -4.78
C ASP A 46 27.64 3.26 -3.36
N MET A 47 28.27 3.94 -2.40
CA MET A 47 27.77 4.09 -1.03
C MET A 47 26.35 4.67 -0.96
N LEU A 48 25.93 5.47 -1.95
CA LEU A 48 24.60 6.04 -1.98
C LEU A 48 23.53 5.05 -2.46
N LYS A 49 23.88 3.85 -2.93
CA LYS A 49 22.92 2.87 -3.45
C LYS A 49 21.84 2.46 -2.44
N ASN A 50 22.19 2.46 -1.15
CA ASN A 50 21.29 2.08 -0.06
C ASN A 50 20.65 3.28 0.65
N ALA A 51 20.96 4.51 0.23
CA ALA A 51 20.39 5.69 0.86
C ALA A 51 18.86 5.70 0.66
N PRO A 52 18.09 6.12 1.68
CA PRO A 52 16.62 6.08 1.63
C PRO A 52 16.06 6.89 0.45
N MET A 53 16.79 7.92 -0.01
CA MET A 53 16.42 8.77 -1.14
C MET A 53 16.36 8.01 -2.48
N PHE A 54 17.12 6.92 -2.64
CA PHE A 54 17.11 6.10 -3.86
C PHE A 54 16.24 4.84 -3.73
N LYS A 55 15.54 4.66 -2.60
CA LYS A 55 14.59 3.56 -2.43
C LYS A 55 13.33 3.87 -3.24
N ASN A 56 13.05 3.03 -4.23
CA ASN A 56 11.84 3.16 -5.06
C ASN A 56 10.57 3.19 -4.18
N MET A 57 9.96 4.36 -4.07
CA MET A 57 8.68 4.55 -3.35
C MET A 57 7.49 3.84 -3.99
N ARG A 58 7.69 3.19 -5.15
CA ARG A 58 6.69 2.35 -5.84
C ARG A 58 6.12 1.21 -4.99
N GLY A 59 6.71 0.95 -3.81
CA GLY A 59 6.28 -0.07 -2.86
C GLY A 59 5.73 0.45 -1.52
N VAL A 60 5.60 1.76 -1.30
CA VAL A 60 4.85 2.26 -0.12
C VAL A 60 3.35 2.08 -0.40
N LYS A 61 2.91 0.82 -0.50
CA LYS A 61 1.54 0.48 -0.17
C LYS A 61 1.37 0.94 1.26
N GLY A 62 0.62 2.02 1.45
CA GLY A 62 0.19 2.49 2.76
C GLY A 62 -0.18 1.27 3.59
N GLY A 63 0.62 1.02 4.63
CA GLY A 63 0.54 -0.15 5.49
C GLY A 63 -0.68 -0.13 6.40
N ALA A 64 -1.82 0.38 5.93
CA ALA A 64 -3.12 -0.17 6.31
C ALA A 64 -3.37 -1.39 5.40
N GLY A 65 -2.50 -2.40 5.55
CA GLY A 65 -2.72 -3.70 4.95
C GLY A 65 -4.14 -4.15 5.25
N ARG A 66 -4.84 -4.54 4.19
CA ARG A 66 -6.16 -5.18 4.11
C ARG A 66 -6.20 -6.44 4.99
N GLY A 67 -6.15 -6.23 6.30
CA GLY A 67 -5.95 -7.25 7.32
C GLY A 67 -6.27 -6.70 8.71
N LYS A 68 -5.89 -5.46 9.03
CA LYS A 68 -6.30 -4.83 10.31
C LYS A 68 -7.76 -4.37 10.31
N SER A 69 -8.22 -3.80 9.20
CA SER A 69 -9.64 -3.44 9.03
C SER A 69 -10.56 -4.67 8.90
N ALA A 70 -10.05 -5.78 8.37
CA ALA A 70 -10.78 -7.05 8.31
C ALA A 70 -10.98 -7.65 9.70
N ILE A 71 -9.96 -7.62 10.57
CA ILE A 71 -10.08 -8.07 11.97
C ILE A 71 -11.06 -7.19 12.74
N LEU A 72 -10.98 -5.86 12.60
CA LEU A 72 -11.91 -4.94 13.28
C LEU A 72 -13.37 -5.13 12.80
N ARG A 73 -13.59 -5.35 11.49
CA ARG A 73 -14.91 -5.68 10.91
C ARG A 73 -15.41 -7.04 11.40
N ALA A 74 -14.54 -8.05 11.48
CA ALA A 74 -14.90 -9.38 11.97
C ALA A 74 -15.26 -9.37 13.47
N GLN A 75 -14.59 -8.54 14.26
CA GLN A 75 -14.87 -8.42 15.70
C GLN A 75 -16.19 -7.68 15.97
N ILE A 76 -16.53 -6.66 15.15
CA ILE A 76 -17.84 -5.98 15.20
C ILE A 76 -18.97 -6.90 14.70
N ALA A 77 -18.73 -7.70 13.65
CA ALA A 77 -19.72 -8.64 13.11
C ALA A 77 -20.05 -9.80 14.06
N ARG A 78 -19.09 -10.29 14.85
CA ARG A 78 -19.35 -11.30 15.89
C ARG A 78 -20.05 -10.75 17.14
N GLY A 79 -20.13 -9.43 17.30
CA GLY A 79 -20.72 -8.80 18.49
C GLY A 79 -22.23 -8.53 18.42
N ARG A 80 -22.91 -8.84 17.30
CA ARG A 80 -24.27 -8.31 17.05
C ARG A 80 -25.34 -9.29 16.56
N GLY A 81 -25.16 -10.60 16.71
CA GLY A 81 -26.27 -11.51 16.40
C GLY A 81 -25.96 -12.99 16.52
N ALA A 82 -25.76 -13.50 17.73
CA ALA A 82 -25.86 -14.94 18.04
C ALA A 82 -25.75 -15.23 19.55
N ARG A 83 -26.62 -14.64 20.39
CA ARG A 83 -26.83 -15.11 21.77
C ARG A 83 -28.32 -15.18 22.10
N GLY A 84 -29.06 -15.81 21.21
CA GLY A 84 -30.35 -16.42 21.52
C GLY A 84 -30.16 -17.93 21.55
N ARG A 85 -30.43 -18.53 22.71
CA ARG A 85 -30.60 -19.97 23.00
C ARG A 85 -29.40 -20.68 23.68
N PRO A 86 -29.45 -20.89 25.02
CA PRO A 86 -28.60 -21.86 25.68
C PRO A 86 -29.09 -23.30 25.37
N PRO A 87 -28.21 -24.31 25.40
CA PRO A 87 -28.60 -25.72 25.30
C PRO A 87 -29.30 -26.14 26.60
N MET A 88 -30.57 -26.55 26.51
CA MET A 88 -31.36 -27.01 27.65
C MET A 88 -30.96 -28.45 27.96
N ASN A 89 -30.30 -28.66 29.10
CA ASN A 89 -30.02 -29.98 29.64
C ASN A 89 -30.44 -30.00 31.12
N SER A 90 -31.74 -30.11 31.38
CA SER A 90 -32.30 -30.28 32.72
C SER A 90 -33.59 -31.09 32.67
N PHE A 91 -33.48 -32.32 33.15
CA PHE A 91 -34.53 -33.24 33.53
C PHE A 91 -35.45 -32.60 34.59
N VAL A 92 -36.77 -32.49 34.37
CA VAL A 92 -37.89 -32.52 35.36
C VAL A 92 -39.19 -32.50 34.56
N GLY A 93 -40.07 -33.49 34.78
CA GLY A 93 -41.25 -33.74 33.94
C GLY A 93 -42.54 -33.02 34.34
N GLN A 94 -43.51 -33.01 33.42
CA GLN A 94 -44.93 -33.28 33.65
C GLN A 94 -45.65 -33.43 32.29
N PRO A 95 -46.74 -34.22 32.18
CA PRO A 95 -47.35 -34.57 30.90
C PRO A 95 -48.48 -33.59 30.53
N GLY A 96 -48.64 -33.30 29.24
CA GLY A 96 -49.77 -32.50 28.79
C GLY A 96 -49.82 -32.23 27.29
N GLY A 97 -50.68 -32.98 26.59
CA GLY A 97 -51.63 -32.38 25.65
C GLY A 97 -51.22 -32.11 24.20
N ARG A 98 -51.68 -33.01 23.31
CA ARG A 98 -52.45 -32.74 22.07
C ARG A 98 -51.96 -31.68 21.05
N GLY A 99 -51.56 -32.21 19.88
CA GLY A 99 -51.87 -31.67 18.53
C GLY A 99 -50.98 -30.52 18.04
N GLY A 100 -50.59 -30.41 16.76
CA GLY A 100 -50.87 -31.17 15.55
C GLY A 100 -50.20 -30.45 14.35
N GLY A 101 -49.94 -31.18 13.25
CA GLY A 101 -49.67 -30.61 11.92
C GLY A 101 -48.23 -30.79 11.37
N PRO A 102 -48.05 -31.48 10.21
CA PRO A 102 -46.75 -31.60 9.52
C PRO A 102 -46.39 -30.33 8.71
N PRO A 103 -45.13 -30.18 8.25
CA PRO A 103 -44.62 -28.95 7.65
C PRO A 103 -45.16 -28.77 6.23
N GLY A 104 -45.83 -27.64 5.99
CA GLY A 104 -46.27 -27.23 4.65
C GLY A 104 -45.08 -26.80 3.80
N SER A 105 -44.90 -27.49 2.68
CA SER A 105 -44.03 -27.15 1.57
C SER A 105 -44.69 -26.12 0.63
N ASP A 106 -43.84 -25.46 -0.17
CA ASP A 106 -44.16 -24.87 -1.47
C ASP A 106 -45.10 -23.64 -1.57
N ARG A 107 -44.49 -22.47 -1.75
CA ARG A 107 -44.86 -21.40 -2.72
C ARG A 107 -43.67 -20.43 -2.74
N GLY A 108 -42.90 -20.26 -3.81
CA GLY A 108 -43.30 -20.14 -5.21
C GLY A 108 -43.77 -18.71 -5.47
N GLY A 109 -42.95 -17.87 -6.14
CA GLY A 109 -43.47 -16.71 -6.88
C GLY A 109 -42.69 -15.38 -6.81
N MET A 110 -41.94 -15.13 -7.89
CA MET A 110 -41.84 -13.85 -8.64
C MET A 110 -41.12 -12.59 -8.11
N GLY A 111 -40.25 -12.08 -9.01
CA GLY A 111 -39.98 -10.64 -9.25
C GLY A 111 -38.59 -10.20 -8.80
N GLY A 112 -37.61 -9.89 -9.65
CA GLY A 112 -37.64 -9.29 -10.97
C GLY A 112 -36.94 -7.92 -10.88
N GLY A 113 -35.83 -7.73 -11.61
CA GLY A 113 -35.24 -6.39 -11.77
C GLY A 113 -33.71 -6.34 -11.76
N ARG A 114 -33.10 -6.63 -12.91
CA ARG A 114 -31.73 -6.23 -13.23
C ARG A 114 -31.71 -4.72 -13.48
N GLY A 115 -30.73 -4.01 -12.93
CA GLY A 115 -30.48 -2.60 -13.25
C GLY A 115 -29.02 -2.25 -13.05
N ARG A 116 -28.21 -2.53 -14.09
CA ARG A 116 -26.88 -1.94 -14.28
C ARG A 116 -27.03 -0.44 -14.50
N GLY A 117 -26.07 0.33 -14.00
CA GLY A 117 -25.95 1.76 -14.27
C GLY A 117 -24.55 2.23 -13.94
N ASP A 118 -23.67 2.11 -14.92
CA ASP A 118 -22.33 2.67 -14.94
C ASP A 118 -22.39 4.21 -14.90
N ARG A 119 -21.61 4.82 -14.01
CA ARG A 119 -20.97 6.14 -14.16
C ARG A 119 -19.82 6.26 -13.18
#